data_AF-A0A9E6JQ51-F1
#
_entry.id   AF-A0A9E6JQ51-F1
#
_cell.length_a   1.000
_cell.length_b   1.000
_cell.length_c   1.000
_cell.angle_alpha   90.00
_cell.angle_beta   90.00
_cell.angle_gamma   90.00
#
_symmetry.space_group_name_H-M   'P 1'
#
loop_
_entity.id
_entity.type
_entity.pdbx_description
1 polymer ?
#
loop_
_entity_poly.entity_id
_entity_poly.type
_entity_poly.pdbx_seq_one_letter_code
_entity_poly.pdbx_strand_id
1 'polypeptide(L)'
;MNITTKRTFLIARSIIYAFLTFNTSALLSACFILLTFNCFAQGGAAINTTGNAANNSAMLDVVATNQGMLIPRVALQGTNDVSTISNPANSLLIYNTAPAGTSPDNIIPGFYYYDTITTKWIPFTTGVPIVDPTNLYTIRGW
;
A
#
# COMPACT_ATOMS: atom_id res chain seq x y z
N MET A 1 -64.64 31.23 -7.72
CA MET A 1 -63.37 31.67 -7.09
C MET A 1 -62.81 32.81 -7.93
N ASN A 2 -62.48 33.97 -7.33
CA ASN A 2 -61.92 35.10 -8.07
C ASN A 2 -60.52 34.76 -8.59
N ILE A 3 -60.13 35.34 -9.74
CA ILE A 3 -58.80 35.22 -10.37
C ILE A 3 -57.70 35.49 -9.35
N THR A 4 -57.88 36.47 -8.46
CA THR A 4 -56.93 36.77 -7.38
C THR A 4 -56.75 35.57 -6.45
N THR A 5 -57.84 34.95 -6.00
CA THR A 5 -57.77 33.77 -5.11
C THR A 5 -57.14 32.57 -5.82
N LYS A 6 -57.44 32.35 -7.11
CA LYS A 6 -56.82 31.27 -7.91
C LYS A 6 -55.32 31.50 -8.11
N ARG A 7 -54.88 32.74 -8.33
CA ARG A 7 -53.46 33.12 -8.43
C ARG A 7 -52.73 32.89 -7.11
N THR A 8 -53.31 33.29 -5.98
CA THR A 8 -52.73 33.06 -4.65
C THR A 8 -52.58 31.56 -4.35
N PHE A 9 -53.57 30.74 -4.73
CA PHE A 9 -53.50 29.28 -4.55
C PHE A 9 -52.39 28.63 -5.38
N LEU A 10 -52.21 29.05 -6.63
CA LEU A 10 -51.15 28.53 -7.51
C LEU A 10 -49.75 28.93 -7.03
N ILE A 11 -49.58 30.16 -6.54
CA ILE A 11 -48.32 30.64 -5.96
C ILE A 11 -48.01 29.87 -4.68
N ALA A 12 -48.99 29.72 -3.77
CA ALA A 12 -48.83 28.93 -2.55
C ALA A 12 -48.44 27.48 -2.85
N ARG A 13 -49.08 26.85 -3.84
CA ARG A 13 -48.75 25.50 -4.30
C ARG A 13 -47.33 25.40 -4.86
N SER A 14 -46.90 26.39 -5.65
CA SER A 14 -45.54 26.44 -6.21
C SER A 14 -44.47 26.62 -5.13
N ILE A 15 -44.73 27.43 -4.11
CA ILE A 15 -43.83 27.65 -2.97
C ILE A 15 -43.69 26.36 -2.14
N ILE A 16 -44.79 25.65 -1.90
CA ILE A 16 -44.79 24.38 -1.14
C ILE A 16 -43.96 23.31 -1.85
N TYR A 17 -44.09 23.14 -3.18
CA TYR A 17 -43.28 22.17 -3.92
C TYR A 17 -41.79 22.55 -3.94
N ALA A 18 -41.47 23.83 -4.14
CA ALA A 18 -40.08 24.30 -4.10
C ALA A 18 -39.42 24.01 -2.74
N PHE A 19 -40.15 24.26 -1.65
CA PHE A 19 -39.69 23.92 -0.30
C PHE A 19 -39.52 22.40 -0.12
N LEU A 20 -40.51 21.60 -0.54
CA LEU A 20 -40.46 20.15 -0.40
C LEU A 20 -39.28 19.54 -1.19
N THR A 21 -39.06 19.96 -2.43
CA THR A 21 -37.96 19.51 -3.28
C THR A 21 -36.60 19.89 -2.69
N PHE A 22 -36.43 21.12 -2.20
CA PHE A 22 -35.19 21.57 -1.55
C PHE A 22 -34.83 20.70 -0.33
N ASN A 23 -35.81 20.41 0.53
CA ASN A 23 -35.63 19.56 1.71
C ASN A 23 -35.25 18.11 1.32
N THR A 24 -35.89 17.54 0.29
CA THR A 24 -35.54 16.19 -0.18
C THR A 24 -34.11 16.12 -0.73
N SER A 25 -33.68 17.10 -1.54
CA SER A 25 -32.31 17.14 -2.06
C SER A 25 -31.26 17.33 -0.94
N ALA A 26 -31.58 18.13 0.08
CA ALA A 26 -30.72 18.32 1.24
C ALA A 26 -30.60 17.02 2.06
N LEU A 27 -31.71 16.30 2.25
CA LEU A 27 -31.73 15.01 2.95
C LEU A 27 -30.96 13.92 2.21
N LEU A 28 -31.12 13.81 0.88
CA LEU A 28 -30.35 12.86 0.06
C LEU A 28 -28.85 13.17 0.10
N SER A 29 -28.48 14.45 -0.01
CA SER A 29 -27.09 14.89 0.07
C SER A 29 -26.47 14.59 1.44
N ALA A 30 -27.21 14.86 2.53
CA ALA A 30 -26.77 14.53 3.88
C ALA A 30 -26.61 13.01 4.10
N CYS A 31 -27.53 12.20 3.57
CA CYS A 31 -27.44 10.75 3.63
C CYS A 31 -26.22 10.23 2.87
N PHE A 32 -25.95 10.74 1.67
CA PHE A 32 -24.75 10.42 0.90
C PHE A 32 -23.46 10.77 1.64
N ILE A 33 -23.39 11.95 2.27
CA ILE A 33 -22.22 12.37 3.06
C ILE A 33 -22.03 11.44 4.27
N LEU A 34 -23.11 11.10 4.98
CA LEU A 34 -23.05 10.22 6.16
C LEU A 34 -22.63 8.77 5.83
N LEU A 35 -22.87 8.31 4.60
CA LEU A 35 -22.47 6.97 4.14
C LEU A 35 -20.98 6.87 3.77
N THR A 36 -20.26 7.99 3.64
CA THR A 36 -18.83 7.98 3.28
C THR A 36 -17.87 7.70 4.43
N PHE A 37 -18.34 7.70 5.68
CA PHE A 37 -17.45 7.67 6.86
C PHE A 37 -16.90 6.30 7.27
N ASN A 38 -17.21 5.21 6.55
CA ASN A 38 -16.79 3.86 6.98
C ASN A 38 -16.26 2.96 5.86
N CYS A 39 -15.74 3.51 4.75
CA CYS A 39 -14.99 2.70 3.80
C CYS A 39 -13.54 2.55 4.27
N PHE A 40 -13.36 1.78 5.33
CA PHE A 40 -12.07 1.45 5.86
C PHE A 40 -11.63 0.09 5.32
N ALA A 41 -10.66 0.07 4.41
CA ALA A 41 -9.97 -1.15 3.99
C ALA A 41 -8.98 -1.67 5.07
N GLN A 42 -9.35 -1.58 6.35
CA GLN A 42 -8.46 -1.80 7.50
C GLN A 42 -8.26 -3.28 7.88
N GLY A 43 -8.93 -4.21 7.19
CA GLY A 43 -8.87 -5.65 7.47
C GLY A 43 -7.75 -6.41 6.75
N GLY A 44 -6.80 -5.71 6.12
CA GLY A 44 -5.81 -6.31 5.23
C GLY A 44 -6.32 -6.44 3.80
N ALA A 45 -5.42 -6.28 2.83
CA ALA A 45 -5.69 -6.41 1.41
C ALA A 45 -5.33 -7.83 0.95
N ALA A 46 -6.30 -8.53 0.36
CA ALA A 46 -6.07 -9.81 -0.30
C ALA A 46 -5.93 -9.59 -1.82
N ILE A 47 -4.82 -10.02 -2.40
CA ILE A 47 -4.59 -10.03 -3.84
C ILE A 47 -4.56 -11.49 -4.29
N ASN A 48 -5.71 -12.00 -4.71
CA ASN A 48 -5.88 -13.37 -5.17
C ASN A 48 -7.05 -13.46 -6.17
N THR A 49 -7.16 -14.59 -6.86
CA THR A 49 -8.26 -14.87 -7.80
C THR A 49 -9.37 -15.73 -7.19
N THR A 50 -9.22 -16.17 -5.95
CA THR A 50 -10.15 -17.10 -5.28
C THR A 50 -11.24 -16.40 -4.48
N GLY A 51 -11.09 -15.10 -4.22
CA GLY A 51 -12.02 -14.30 -3.41
C GLY A 51 -11.89 -14.54 -1.92
N ASN A 52 -10.84 -15.23 -1.46
CA ASN A 52 -10.58 -15.42 -0.03
C ASN A 52 -10.17 -14.09 0.61
N ALA A 53 -10.65 -13.87 1.83
CA ALA A 53 -10.15 -12.80 2.69
C ALA A 53 -8.66 -13.01 3.01
N ALA A 54 -7.97 -11.91 3.29
CA ALA A 54 -6.57 -11.95 3.72
C ALA A 54 -6.45 -12.70 5.05
N ASN A 55 -5.28 -13.30 5.29
CA ASN A 55 -4.97 -13.84 6.60
C ASN A 55 -5.07 -12.76 7.70
N ASN A 56 -5.66 -13.11 8.85
CA ASN A 56 -5.85 -12.18 9.98
C ASN A 56 -4.54 -11.55 10.52
N SER A 57 -3.38 -12.17 10.30
CA SER A 57 -2.08 -11.63 10.69
C SER A 57 -1.37 -10.84 9.58
N ALA A 58 -2.00 -10.68 8.40
CA ALA A 58 -1.40 -10.03 7.24
C ALA A 58 -2.18 -8.76 6.84
N MET A 59 -1.46 -7.65 6.66
CA MET A 59 -2.03 -6.44 6.06
C MET A 59 -2.02 -6.51 4.53
N LEU A 60 -1.14 -7.32 3.93
CA LEU A 60 -1.11 -7.65 2.51
C LEU A 60 -0.92 -9.16 2.37
N ASP A 61 -1.88 -9.84 1.77
CA ASP A 61 -1.86 -11.27 1.50
C ASP A 61 -1.98 -11.50 -0.01
N VAL A 62 -0.93 -12.06 -0.63
CA VAL A 62 -0.87 -12.29 -2.07
C VAL A 62 -0.83 -13.80 -2.32
N VAL A 63 -1.86 -14.33 -2.95
CA VAL A 63 -1.97 -15.76 -3.27
C VAL A 63 -2.10 -15.94 -4.78
N ALA A 64 -1.11 -16.60 -5.37
CA ALA A 64 -1.10 -16.97 -6.78
C ALA A 64 -0.38 -18.31 -6.97
N THR A 65 -0.74 -19.06 -8.02
CA THR A 65 -0.14 -20.37 -8.32
C THR A 65 1.02 -20.29 -9.32
N ASN A 66 1.06 -19.24 -10.13
CA ASN A 66 2.02 -19.06 -11.23
C ASN A 66 2.50 -17.62 -11.39
N GLN A 67 2.28 -16.76 -10.39
CA GLN A 67 2.70 -15.37 -10.37
C GLN A 67 3.39 -15.06 -9.03
N GLY A 68 4.27 -14.05 -9.03
CA GLY A 68 4.94 -13.57 -7.83
C GLY A 68 4.76 -12.06 -7.66
N MET A 69 5.31 -11.52 -6.58
CA MET A 69 5.30 -10.08 -6.32
C MET A 69 6.60 -9.43 -6.80
N LEU A 70 6.48 -8.46 -7.71
CA LEU A 70 7.59 -7.55 -8.02
C LEU A 70 7.66 -6.47 -6.94
N ILE A 71 8.70 -6.53 -6.12
CA ILE A 71 9.05 -5.46 -5.19
C ILE A 71 9.82 -4.33 -5.91
N PRO A 72 9.95 -3.13 -5.31
CA PRO A 72 10.71 -2.04 -5.90
C PRO A 72 12.12 -2.45 -6.32
N ARG A 73 12.48 -2.16 -7.58
CA ARG A 73 13.80 -2.41 -8.17
C ARG A 73 14.61 -1.13 -8.16
N VAL A 74 15.70 -1.11 -7.41
CA VAL A 74 16.45 0.10 -7.08
C VAL A 74 17.92 -0.10 -7.45
N ALA A 75 18.61 0.94 -7.90
CA ALA A 75 20.04 0.89 -8.18
C ALA A 75 20.80 1.62 -7.05
N LEU A 76 21.05 0.89 -5.97
CA LEU A 76 21.75 1.44 -4.80
C LEU A 76 23.23 1.66 -5.10
N GLN A 77 23.83 2.64 -4.45
CA GLN A 77 25.25 3.01 -4.62
C GLN A 77 26.19 2.31 -3.63
N GLY A 78 25.66 1.60 -2.64
CA GLY A 78 26.40 0.88 -1.60
C GLY A 78 25.45 0.42 -0.49
N THR A 79 25.96 -0.35 0.48
CA THR A 79 25.13 -0.82 1.61
C THR A 79 24.74 0.32 2.56
N ASN A 80 25.46 1.44 2.57
CA ASN A 80 25.19 2.63 3.36
C ASN A 80 24.36 3.71 2.62
N ASP A 81 23.85 3.40 1.42
CA ASP A 81 23.13 4.37 0.60
C ASP A 81 21.72 4.67 1.13
N VAL A 82 21.59 5.82 1.78
CA VAL A 82 20.30 6.40 2.24
C VAL A 82 19.87 7.61 1.41
N SER A 83 20.56 7.86 0.30
CA SER A 83 20.29 8.99 -0.60
C SER A 83 19.35 8.59 -1.73
N THR A 84 19.50 7.38 -2.26
CA THR A 84 18.61 6.83 -3.30
C THR A 84 17.20 6.61 -2.77
N ILE A 85 17.07 6.21 -1.50
CA ILE A 85 15.80 6.16 -0.76
C ILE A 85 16.01 6.96 0.52
N SER A 86 15.42 8.16 0.58
CA SER A 86 15.50 9.02 1.77
C SER A 86 14.72 8.42 2.94
N ASN A 87 15.33 8.43 4.13
CA ASN A 87 14.70 7.96 5.39
C ASN A 87 14.09 6.55 5.25
N PRO A 88 14.86 5.53 4.83
CA PRO A 88 14.33 4.20 4.63
C PRO A 88 13.82 3.63 5.96
N ALA A 89 12.60 3.07 5.93
CA ALA A 89 11.99 2.46 7.10
C ALA A 89 12.73 1.17 7.50
N ASN A 90 12.67 0.81 8.78
CA ASN A 90 13.20 -0.48 9.23
C ASN A 90 12.48 -1.63 8.50
N SER A 91 13.22 -2.64 8.07
CA SER A 91 12.73 -3.79 7.29
C SER A 91 12.12 -3.43 5.93
N LEU A 92 12.45 -2.27 5.36
CA LEU A 92 12.04 -1.92 4.00
C LEU A 92 12.70 -2.86 2.98
N LEU A 93 11.90 -3.60 2.21
CA LEU A 93 12.36 -4.61 1.26
C LEU A 93 12.48 -4.06 -0.17
N ILE A 94 13.64 -4.26 -0.81
CA ILE A 94 13.90 -3.87 -2.21
C ILE A 94 14.70 -4.95 -2.94
N TYR A 95 14.70 -4.90 -4.28
CA TYR A 95 15.63 -5.64 -5.11
C TYR A 95 16.66 -4.66 -5.70
N ASN A 96 17.93 -4.82 -5.33
CA ASN A 96 19.01 -4.04 -5.90
C ASN A 96 19.35 -4.55 -7.31
N THR A 97 19.57 -3.63 -8.24
CA THR A 97 19.76 -3.94 -9.67
C THR A 97 21.17 -3.71 -10.18
N ALA A 98 22.02 -2.99 -9.44
CA ALA A 98 23.35 -2.60 -9.88
C ALA A 98 24.42 -2.98 -8.85
N PRO A 99 25.59 -3.49 -9.27
CA PRO A 99 26.74 -3.54 -8.39
C PRO A 99 27.28 -2.12 -8.16
N ALA A 100 27.63 -1.79 -6.92
CA ALA A 100 28.18 -0.49 -6.56
C ALA A 100 28.97 -0.54 -5.25
N GLY A 101 29.63 0.57 -4.92
CA GLY A 101 30.41 0.72 -3.69
C GLY A 101 31.75 -0.02 -3.72
N THR A 102 32.48 0.09 -2.61
CA THR A 102 33.76 -0.57 -2.37
C THR A 102 33.72 -1.28 -1.03
N SER A 103 34.47 -2.38 -0.88
CA SER A 103 34.56 -3.11 0.40
C SER A 103 34.90 -2.16 1.56
N PRO A 104 34.18 -2.21 2.69
CA PRO A 104 33.20 -3.24 3.09
C PRO A 104 31.74 -2.95 2.71
N ASP A 105 31.46 -1.83 2.06
CA ASP A 105 30.09 -1.37 1.75
C ASP A 105 29.67 -1.68 0.31
N ASN A 106 30.36 -2.61 -0.34
CA ASN A 106 30.00 -3.07 -1.67
C ASN A 106 28.62 -3.73 -1.66
N ILE A 107 27.85 -3.47 -2.72
CA ILE A 107 26.54 -4.05 -2.94
C ILE A 107 26.51 -4.72 -4.30
N ILE A 108 25.75 -5.81 -4.43
CA ILE A 108 25.56 -6.55 -5.67
C ILE A 108 24.06 -6.69 -5.96
N PRO A 109 23.66 -7.03 -7.20
CA PRO A 109 22.24 -7.27 -7.48
C PRO A 109 21.66 -8.39 -6.60
N GLY A 110 20.48 -8.18 -6.03
CA GLY A 110 19.87 -9.13 -5.09
C GLY A 110 18.77 -8.50 -4.23
N PHE A 111 18.15 -9.29 -3.37
CA PHE A 111 17.16 -8.80 -2.40
C PHE A 111 17.87 -8.21 -1.19
N TYR A 112 17.41 -7.04 -0.73
CA TYR A 112 17.92 -6.36 0.47
C TYR A 112 16.78 -5.85 1.33
N TYR A 113 17.00 -5.83 2.65
CA TYR A 113 16.18 -5.05 3.57
C TYR A 113 17.01 -3.98 4.27
N TYR A 114 16.40 -2.85 4.61
CA TYR A 114 17.07 -1.82 5.38
C TYR A 114 17.01 -2.13 6.88
N ASP A 115 18.16 -2.08 7.56
CA ASP A 115 18.26 -2.19 9.01
C ASP A 115 18.59 -0.82 9.61
N THR A 116 17.68 -0.28 10.42
CA THR A 116 17.87 1.00 11.11
C THR A 116 18.90 0.94 12.24
N ILE A 117 19.24 -0.25 12.76
CA ILE A 117 20.22 -0.41 13.84
C ILE A 117 21.64 -0.30 13.29
N THR A 118 21.95 -1.06 12.24
CA THR A 118 23.27 -0.99 11.58
C THR A 118 23.37 0.13 10.54
N THR A 119 22.25 0.81 10.26
CA THR A 119 22.08 1.85 9.23
C THR A 119 22.58 1.41 7.87
N LYS A 120 22.28 0.17 7.49
CA LYS A 120 22.75 -0.47 6.26
C LYS A 120 21.65 -1.30 5.59
N TRP A 121 21.77 -1.42 4.28
CA TRP A 121 21.10 -2.44 3.49
C TRP A 121 21.74 -3.79 3.71
N ILE A 122 20.96 -4.74 4.21
CA ILE A 122 21.38 -6.10 4.51
C ILE A 122 20.89 -7.04 3.40
N PRO A 123 21.78 -7.81 2.75
CA PRO A 123 21.37 -8.76 1.72
C PRO A 123 20.60 -9.93 2.33
N PHE A 124 19.55 -10.39 1.64
CA PHE A 124 19.06 -11.75 1.82
C PHE A 124 20.07 -12.68 1.13
N THR A 125 21.05 -13.15 1.89
CA THR A 125 22.05 -14.05 1.34
C THR A 125 21.35 -15.34 0.90
N THR A 126 21.44 -15.66 -0.40
CA THR A 126 21.40 -17.07 -0.78
C THR A 126 22.77 -17.60 -0.40
N GLY A 127 22.82 -18.63 0.44
CA GLY A 127 24.08 -19.19 0.90
C GLY A 127 25.02 -19.36 -0.29
N VAL A 128 26.23 -18.81 -0.18
CA VAL A 128 27.32 -19.14 -1.10
C VAL A 128 27.41 -20.68 -1.09
N PRO A 129 27.25 -21.40 -2.21
CA PRO A 129 27.54 -22.81 -2.21
C PRO A 129 29.05 -22.92 -1.98
N ILE A 130 29.43 -23.32 -0.77
CA ILE A 130 30.80 -23.69 -0.47
C ILE A 130 31.04 -24.99 -1.23
N VAL A 131 31.61 -24.90 -2.41
CA VAL A 131 32.27 -26.06 -3.02
C VAL A 131 33.71 -26.02 -2.56
N ASP A 132 33.95 -26.43 -1.33
CA ASP A 132 35.30 -26.81 -0.90
C ASP A 132 35.41 -28.33 -1.12
N PRO A 133 36.26 -28.81 -2.05
CA PRO A 133 36.42 -30.23 -2.31
C PRO A 133 37.04 -31.01 -1.13
N THR A 134 37.38 -30.36 -0.02
CA THR A 134 37.88 -31.02 1.21
C THR A 134 37.14 -30.65 2.50
N ASN A 135 36.07 -29.86 2.39
CA ASN A 135 35.07 -29.59 3.43
C ASN A 135 35.62 -29.19 4.83
N LEU A 136 36.19 -27.99 4.97
CA LEU A 136 36.39 -27.36 6.29
C LEU A 136 36.16 -25.84 6.25
N TYR A 137 35.11 -25.39 6.96
CA TYR A 137 34.73 -24.01 7.33
C TYR A 137 33.66 -23.30 6.45
N THR A 138 32.39 -23.48 6.84
CA THR A 138 31.54 -22.30 7.04
C THR A 138 30.87 -22.41 8.39
N ILE A 139 31.59 -21.93 9.39
CA ILE A 139 30.96 -21.28 10.53
C ILE A 139 30.44 -19.96 10.00
N ARG A 140 29.15 -19.83 9.70
CA ARG A 140 28.43 -18.56 9.88
C ARG A 140 27.02 -18.88 10.35
N GLY A 141 26.74 -18.33 11.53
CA GLY A 141 25.56 -18.61 12.31
C GLY A 141 24.26 -18.27 11.59
N TRP A 142 23.27 -19.11 11.86
CA TRP A 142 22.30 -18.78 12.90
C TRP A 142 22.30 -19.89 13.95
#